data_AF-A0A3G9J3X1-F1
#
_entry.id   AF-A0A3G9J3X1-F1
#
_cell.length_a   1.000
_cell.length_b   1.000
_cell.length_c   1.000
_cell.angle_alpha   90.00
_cell.angle_beta   90.00
_cell.angle_gamma   90.00
#
_symmetry.space_group_name_H-M   'P 1'
#
loop_
_entity.id
_entity.type
_entity.pdbx_description
1 polymer ?
#
loop_
_entity_poly.entity_id
_entity_poly.type
_entity_poly.pdbx_seq_one_letter_code
_entity_poly.pdbx_strand_id
1 'polypeptide(L)'
;MDYSQTSMVDVAYDIMEGLKAPIDFYELWEQVAEKKNFTTEERDENESVFYTNITLDGRMITVGENRWDLRERHKFEDVHIDMNDVYSDDEEEEEETDDGSIEDSYSDD
;
A
#
# COMPACT_ATOMS: atom_id res chain seq x y z
N MET A 1 11.29 -24.95 8.30
CA MET A 1 10.90 -23.92 9.27
C MET A 1 9.51 -24.24 9.78
N ASP A 2 9.26 -24.02 11.08
CA ASP A 2 7.89 -23.92 11.57
C ASP A 2 7.41 -22.50 11.27
N TYR A 3 6.45 -22.37 10.36
CA TYR A 3 5.97 -21.05 9.92
C TYR A 3 4.84 -20.51 10.80
N SER A 4 4.31 -21.29 11.75
CA SER A 4 3.14 -20.88 12.56
C SER A 4 3.40 -19.65 13.42
N GLN A 5 4.65 -19.46 13.87
CA GLN A 5 5.07 -18.33 14.70
C GLN A 5 5.74 -17.19 13.93
N THR A 6 5.94 -17.35 12.62
CA THR A 6 6.56 -16.32 11.77
C THR A 6 5.52 -15.25 11.39
N SER A 7 5.91 -14.00 11.11
CA SER A 7 4.95 -13.02 10.55
C SER A 7 4.53 -13.42 9.13
N MET A 8 3.33 -13.01 8.67
CA MET A 8 2.94 -13.18 7.26
C MET A 8 3.91 -12.44 6.30
N VAL A 9 4.44 -11.31 6.75
CA VAL A 9 5.40 -10.48 6.01
C VAL A 9 6.72 -11.21 5.81
N ASP A 10 7.27 -11.85 6.86
CA ASP A 10 8.52 -12.59 6.75
C ASP A 10 8.36 -13.85 5.89
N VAL A 11 7.18 -14.49 5.92
CA VAL A 11 6.86 -15.60 5.01
C VAL A 11 6.83 -15.11 3.56
N ALA A 12 6.20 -13.96 3.29
CA ALA A 12 6.16 -13.38 1.96
C ALA A 12 7.56 -13.01 1.45
N TYR A 13 8.40 -12.42 2.33
CA TYR A 13 9.78 -12.11 2.01
C TYR A 13 10.59 -13.37 1.63
N ASP A 14 10.50 -14.44 2.44
CA ASP A 14 11.13 -15.74 2.15
C ASP A 14 10.67 -16.35 0.81
N ILE A 15 9.39 -16.21 0.47
CA ILE A 15 8.85 -16.62 -0.83
C ILE A 15 9.51 -15.81 -1.95
N MET A 16 9.48 -14.47 -1.87
CA MET A 16 10.02 -13.61 -2.92
C MET A 16 11.54 -13.72 -3.07
N GLU A 17 12.28 -13.97 -1.99
CA GLU A 17 13.73 -14.21 -2.02
C GLU A 17 14.08 -15.39 -2.94
N GLY A 18 13.25 -16.44 -2.93
CA GLY A 18 13.38 -17.60 -3.81
C GLY A 18 12.94 -17.38 -5.27
N LEU A 19 12.16 -16.33 -5.56
CA LEU A 19 11.70 -15.99 -6.90
C LEU A 19 12.75 -15.15 -7.63
N LYS A 20 12.78 -15.19 -8.97
CA LYS A 20 13.68 -14.33 -9.78
C LYS A 20 12.96 -13.19 -10.49
N ALA A 21 11.64 -13.11 -10.33
CA ALA A 21 10.79 -12.15 -11.01
C ALA A 21 9.64 -11.73 -10.07
N PRO A 22 9.01 -10.57 -10.33
CA PRO A 22 7.87 -10.10 -9.57
C PRO A 22 6.72 -11.10 -9.59
N ILE A 23 5.92 -11.11 -8.53
CA ILE A 23 4.77 -12.02 -8.34
C ILE A 23 3.48 -11.22 -8.18
N ASP A 24 2.35 -11.72 -8.70
CA ASP A 24 1.05 -11.11 -8.43
C ASP A 24 0.69 -11.21 -6.94
N PHE A 25 -0.01 -10.19 -6.41
CA PHE A 25 -0.41 -10.17 -5.01
C PHE A 25 -1.21 -11.40 -4.59
N TYR A 26 -2.16 -11.86 -5.40
CA TYR A 26 -3.01 -13.00 -5.05
C TYR A 26 -2.20 -14.30 -5.08
N GLU A 27 -1.31 -14.46 -6.06
CA GLU A 27 -0.40 -15.62 -6.12
C GLU A 27 0.55 -15.67 -4.90
N LEU A 28 1.02 -14.51 -4.44
CA LEU A 28 1.82 -14.40 -3.23
C LEU A 28 0.99 -14.75 -1.99
N TRP A 29 -0.22 -14.18 -1.90
CA TRP A 29 -1.13 -14.40 -0.79
C TRP A 29 -1.50 -15.88 -0.64
N GLU A 30 -1.83 -16.56 -1.73
CA GLU A 30 -2.13 -18.00 -1.73
C GLU A 30 -0.97 -18.82 -1.18
N GLN A 31 0.26 -18.52 -1.59
CA GLN A 31 1.46 -19.21 -1.09
C GLN A 31 1.72 -18.94 0.39
N VAL A 32 1.50 -17.69 0.85
CA VAL A 32 1.61 -17.34 2.27
C VAL A 32 0.57 -18.11 3.08
N ALA A 33 -0.69 -18.08 2.67
CA ALA A 33 -1.79 -18.78 3.33
C ALA A 33 -1.56 -20.29 3.39
N GLU A 34 -1.02 -20.89 2.32
CA GLU A 34 -0.65 -22.31 2.29
C GLU A 34 0.49 -22.61 3.29
N LYS A 35 1.58 -21.82 3.28
CA LYS A 35 2.69 -22.01 4.24
C LYS A 35 2.24 -21.81 5.70
N LYS A 36 1.30 -20.90 5.95
CA LYS A 36 0.68 -20.67 7.26
C LYS A 36 -0.30 -21.77 7.67
N ASN A 37 -0.73 -22.61 6.73
CA ASN A 37 -1.79 -23.62 6.90
C ASN A 37 -3.13 -22.99 7.33
N PHE A 38 -3.46 -21.81 6.78
CA PHE A 38 -4.72 -21.14 7.06
C PHE A 38 -5.92 -21.88 6.47
N THR A 39 -6.97 -21.97 7.27
CA THR A 39 -8.32 -22.37 6.83
C THR A 39 -8.93 -21.31 5.90
N THR A 40 -10.03 -21.66 5.23
CA THR A 40 -10.72 -20.70 4.35
C THR A 40 -11.18 -19.45 5.09
N GLU A 41 -11.76 -19.60 6.29
CA GLU A 41 -12.19 -18.45 7.10
C GLU A 41 -11.01 -17.55 7.48
N GLU A 42 -9.89 -18.15 7.93
CA GLU A 42 -8.68 -17.39 8.24
C GLU A 42 -8.11 -16.69 7.00
N ARG A 43 -8.25 -17.27 5.81
CA ARG A 43 -7.80 -16.62 4.57
C ARG A 43 -8.60 -15.35 4.30
N ASP A 44 -9.92 -15.43 4.31
CA ASP A 44 -10.79 -14.26 4.09
C ASP A 44 -10.53 -13.16 5.13
N GLU A 45 -10.29 -13.52 6.40
CA GLU A 45 -10.00 -12.55 7.47
C GLU A 45 -8.61 -11.91 7.37
N ASN A 46 -7.59 -12.66 6.89
CA ASN A 46 -6.21 -12.20 6.92
C ASN A 46 -5.71 -11.59 5.60
N GLU A 47 -6.43 -11.71 4.49
CA GLU A 47 -5.98 -11.19 3.18
C GLU A 47 -5.76 -9.67 3.21
N SER A 48 -6.74 -8.92 3.69
CA SER A 48 -6.64 -7.45 3.79
C SER A 48 -5.58 -7.01 4.81
N VAL A 49 -5.43 -7.79 5.88
CA VAL A 49 -4.39 -7.59 6.90
C VAL A 49 -3.01 -7.82 6.30
N PHE A 50 -2.86 -8.85 5.47
CA PHE A 50 -1.63 -9.14 4.75
C PHE A 50 -1.24 -8.00 3.81
N TYR A 51 -2.17 -7.51 2.99
CA TYR A 51 -1.93 -6.36 2.10
C TYR A 51 -1.42 -5.14 2.88
N THR A 52 -2.07 -4.82 4.00
CA THR A 52 -1.66 -3.71 4.88
C THR A 52 -0.24 -3.94 5.42
N ASN A 53 0.04 -5.14 5.91
CA ASN A 53 1.32 -5.46 6.52
C ASN A 53 2.49 -5.39 5.52
N ILE A 54 2.33 -5.91 4.29
CA ILE A 54 3.40 -5.84 3.28
C ILE A 54 3.63 -4.41 2.79
N THR A 55 2.56 -3.60 2.73
CA THR A 55 2.63 -2.19 2.34
C THR A 55 3.36 -1.36 3.41
N LEU A 56 3.11 -1.63 4.70
CA LEU A 56 3.74 -0.90 5.81
C LEU A 56 5.21 -1.33 6.06
N ASP A 57 5.56 -2.58 5.79
CA ASP A 57 6.92 -3.10 6.03
C ASP A 57 7.97 -2.47 5.09
N GLY A 58 7.61 -2.18 3.84
CA GLY A 58 8.44 -1.43 2.91
C GLY A 58 9.68 -2.15 2.36
N ARG A 59 9.93 -3.42 2.75
CA ARG A 59 10.92 -4.30 2.07
C ARG A 59 10.40 -4.86 0.76
N MET A 60 9.09 -4.96 0.61
CA MET A 60 8.40 -5.34 -0.63
C MET A 60 7.82 -4.09 -1.27
N ILE A 61 7.93 -3.96 -2.58
CA ILE A 61 7.39 -2.84 -3.35
C ILE A 61 6.51 -3.34 -4.48
N THR A 62 5.52 -2.54 -4.85
CA THR A 62 4.77 -2.76 -6.09
C THR A 62 5.62 -2.29 -7.28
N VAL A 63 5.66 -3.09 -8.34
CA VAL A 63 6.33 -2.75 -9.60
C VAL A 63 5.33 -2.46 -10.72
N GLY A 64 4.05 -2.27 -10.38
CA GLY A 64 2.94 -2.05 -11.30
C GLY A 64 2.07 -3.29 -11.52
N GLU A 65 0.85 -3.07 -11.99
CA GLU A 65 -0.11 -4.13 -12.38
C GLU A 65 -0.34 -5.19 -11.27
N ASN A 66 -0.44 -4.77 -10.01
CA ASN A 66 -0.61 -5.66 -8.84
C ASN A 66 0.54 -6.65 -8.60
N ARG A 67 1.71 -6.40 -9.20
CA ARG A 67 2.91 -7.23 -9.02
C ARG A 67 3.83 -6.66 -7.96
N TRP A 68 4.40 -7.54 -7.17
CA TRP A 68 5.27 -7.23 -6.04
C TRP A 68 6.64 -7.86 -6.22
N ASP A 69 7.68 -7.14 -5.80
CA ASP A 69 9.06 -7.62 -5.77
C ASP A 69 9.80 -7.07 -4.55
N LEU A 70 11.02 -7.57 -4.31
CA LEU A 70 11.86 -7.11 -3.21
C LEU A 70 12.55 -5.79 -3.55
N ARG A 71 12.43 -4.81 -2.64
CA ARG A 71 13.05 -3.48 -2.77
C ARG A 71 14.55 -3.55 -3.07
N GLU A 72 15.26 -4.51 -2.50
CA GLU A 72 16.70 -4.70 -2.67
C GLU A 72 17.12 -4.99 -4.13
N ARG A 73 16.19 -5.45 -4.97
CA ARG A 73 16.44 -5.73 -6.40
C ARG A 73 16.36 -4.50 -7.27
N HIS A 74 15.78 -3.42 -6.74
CA HIS A 74 15.61 -2.16 -7.44
C HIS A 74 16.66 -1.17 -6.97
N LYS A 75 17.18 -0.36 -7.89
CA LYS A 75 18.15 0.67 -7.53
C LYS A 75 17.45 1.73 -6.68
N PHE A 76 18.21 2.36 -5.79
CA PHE A 76 17.71 3.45 -4.96
C PHE A 76 17.07 4.58 -5.79
N GLU A 77 17.61 4.85 -6.98
CA GLU A 77 17.10 5.85 -7.93
C GLU A 77 15.70 5.49 -8.49
N ASP A 78 15.35 4.21 -8.58
CA ASP A 78 14.04 3.72 -9.05
C ASP A 78 12.98 3.67 -7.92
N VAL A 79 13.38 3.76 -6.65
CA VAL A 79 12.49 3.62 -5.48
C VAL A 79 12.31 4.93 -4.70
N HIS A 80 12.93 6.02 -5.16
CA HIS A 80 12.62 7.36 -4.65
C HIS A 80 11.35 7.85 -5.34
N ILE A 81 10.21 7.49 -4.78
CA ILE A 81 8.97 8.24 -5.03
C ILE A 81 9.23 9.59 -4.38
N ASP A 82 9.55 10.60 -5.17
CA ASP A 82 9.68 11.97 -4.70
C ASP A 82 8.31 12.35 -4.13
N MET A 83 8.19 12.38 -2.79
CA MET A 83 6.90 12.63 -2.13
C MET A 83 6.32 13.97 -2.60
N ASN A 84 7.15 14.93 -3.02
CA ASN A 84 6.70 16.18 -3.59
C ASN A 84 5.87 15.97 -4.87
N ASP A 85 6.20 15.00 -5.72
CA ASP A 85 5.51 14.74 -7.00
C ASP A 85 4.08 14.20 -6.77
N VAL A 86 3.88 13.39 -5.72
CA VAL A 86 2.55 12.90 -5.28
C VAL A 86 1.66 14.02 -4.72
N TYR A 87 2.24 15.08 -4.15
CA TYR A 87 1.50 16.23 -3.61
C TYR A 87 1.44 17.43 -4.59
N SER A 88 2.02 17.33 -5.78
CA SER A 88 2.06 18.44 -6.76
C SER A 88 0.91 18.43 -7.77
N ASP A 89 0.02 17.44 -7.72
CA ASP A 89 -1.18 17.32 -8.59
C ASP A 89 -2.46 17.68 -7.80
N ASP A 90 -2.42 18.74 -7.00
CA ASP A 90 -3.60 19.34 -6.35
C ASP A 90 -3.44 20.88 -6.34
N GLU A 91 -3.13 21.45 -7.50
CA GLU A 91 -3.32 22.88 -7.80
C GLU A 91 -4.24 23.02 -9.03
N GLU A 92 -5.38 22.30 -9.04
CA GLU A 92 -6.50 22.72 -9.89
C GLU A 92 -7.19 23.93 -9.25
N GLU A 93 -6.94 25.10 -9.84
CA GLU A 93 -7.52 26.42 -9.58
C GLU A 93 -8.97 26.39 -9.03
N GLU A 94 -9.14 26.71 -7.74
CA GLU A 94 -10.38 27.30 -7.26
C GLU A 94 -10.42 28.76 -7.74
N GLU A 95 -11.10 29.01 -8.87
CA GLU A 95 -11.33 30.38 -9.33
C GLU A 95 -12.10 31.20 -8.29
N GLU A 96 -11.45 32.27 -7.87
CA GLU A 96 -11.88 33.25 -6.90
C GLU A 96 -13.04 34.09 -7.50
N THR A 97 -14.29 33.90 -7.06
CA THR A 97 -15.35 34.88 -7.33
C THR A 97 -15.43 35.88 -6.17
N ASP A 98 -14.89 37.06 -6.45
CA ASP A 98 -14.82 38.26 -5.60
C ASP A 98 -16.17 38.99 -5.40
N ASP A 99 -16.31 39.50 -4.17
CA ASP A 99 -17.09 40.60 -3.59
C ASP A 99 -18.61 40.79 -3.83
N GLY A 100 -19.29 41.00 -2.69
CA GLY A 100 -20.65 41.49 -2.60
C GLY A 100 -21.06 41.81 -1.16
N SER A 101 -20.29 42.69 -0.51
CA SER A 101 -20.59 43.29 0.80
C SER A 101 -22.05 43.75 0.98
N ILE A 102 -22.78 43.31 2.02
CA ILE A 102 -23.88 44.08 2.65
C ILE A 102 -23.82 43.97 4.19
N GLU A 103 -23.44 45.11 4.74
CA GLU A 103 -23.71 45.77 6.02
C GLU A 103 -24.71 45.14 7.02
N ASP A 104 -24.22 45.04 8.24
CA ASP A 104 -24.90 44.83 9.51
C ASP A 104 -26.03 45.85 9.76
N SER A 105 -27.23 45.37 10.07
CA SER A 105 -28.22 46.17 10.78
C SER A 105 -29.05 45.27 11.68
N TYR A 106 -28.60 45.14 12.93
CA TYR A 106 -29.42 44.72 14.06
C TYR A 106 -30.72 45.55 14.12
N SER A 107 -31.87 44.89 14.22
CA SER A 107 -33.04 45.49 14.86
C SER A 107 -33.76 44.43 15.69
N ASP A 108 -33.65 44.65 17.00
CA ASP A 108 -34.31 43.99 18.12
C ASP A 108 -35.76 44.52 18.23
N ASP A 109 -36.74 43.61 18.21
CA ASP A 109 -38.04 43.70 18.92
C ASP A 109 -38.63 42.29 19.10
#